data_AF-A0A3Q7JHX0-F1
#
_entry.id   AF-A0A3Q7JHX0-F1
#
_cell.length_a   1.000
_cell.length_b   1.000
_cell.length_c   1.000
_cell.angle_alpha   90.00
_cell.angle_beta   90.00
_cell.angle_gamma   90.00
#
_symmetry.space_group_name_H-M   'P 1'
#
loop_
_entity.id
_entity.type
_entity.pdbx_description
1 polymer ?
#
loop_
_entity_poly.entity_id
_entity_poly.type
_entity_poly.pdbx_seq_one_letter_code
_entity_poly.pdbx_strand_id
1 'polypeptide(L)'
;MICDSKTHSMEKKKIENESNDRLSMLPEECIVTIFTFTSPSDVCRFSLISKFLHLTADSDSVWAKFLPSDYLSIIAKSETPIPNFQSLKDVYVYLVDHPLLIDEGRKSFSLDKWTGKKCYFLGARDLIISWGDPLEHWKWISVPESRFPEVAKLELLWWFQILGTIRAGVLSPLTSYTAYLVYKLEDYYSYGFDDRKVEISVEFIGDKSANVRFASLNPDHPSNMELDHKPVPKLRDGGWFELELGNFSTENEDDCIEFTIEDVIPDFHAKGGLIVEGFEIRPTMPTIA
;
A
#
# COMPACT_ATOMS: atom_id res chain seq x y z
N MET A 1 7.69 -77.70 -15.68
CA MET A 1 6.60 -77.02 -14.96
C MET A 1 7.10 -76.79 -13.54
N ILE A 2 7.45 -75.53 -13.20
CA ILE A 2 6.65 -74.62 -12.33
C ILE A 2 6.71 -75.10 -10.86
N CYS A 3 7.05 -74.33 -9.82
CA CYS A 3 7.55 -72.97 -9.63
C CYS A 3 8.02 -72.87 -8.16
N ASP A 4 8.76 -71.80 -7.87
CA ASP A 4 9.27 -71.34 -6.58
C ASP A 4 8.27 -71.22 -5.43
N SER A 5 8.77 -71.22 -4.19
CA SER A 5 8.49 -70.13 -3.24
C SER A 5 9.51 -70.12 -2.09
N LYS A 6 10.51 -69.24 -2.21
CA LYS A 6 11.34 -68.79 -1.09
C LYS A 6 10.51 -67.85 -0.20
N THR A 7 10.39 -68.16 1.08
CA THR A 7 9.81 -67.26 2.07
C THR A 7 10.88 -66.26 2.50
N HIS A 8 10.83 -65.05 1.97
CA HIS A 8 11.70 -63.94 2.36
C HIS A 8 11.14 -63.29 3.63
N SER A 9 11.90 -63.37 4.73
CA SER A 9 11.71 -62.56 5.93
C SER A 9 11.73 -61.07 5.58
N MET A 10 10.60 -60.38 5.74
CA MET A 10 10.51 -58.93 5.65
C MET A 10 11.05 -58.30 6.93
N GLU A 11 12.33 -57.95 6.90
CA GLU A 11 12.92 -57.02 7.84
C GLU A 11 12.34 -55.63 7.54
N LYS A 12 11.46 -55.13 8.42
CA LYS A 12 10.95 -53.76 8.38
C LYS A 12 12.12 -52.82 8.63
N LYS A 13 12.78 -52.36 7.57
CA LYS A 13 13.64 -51.17 7.62
C LYS A 13 12.77 -49.97 8.01
N LYS A 14 12.87 -49.58 9.27
CA LYS A 14 12.49 -48.27 9.77
C LYS A 14 13.32 -47.26 8.97
N ILE A 15 12.70 -46.62 7.98
CA ILE A 15 13.28 -45.45 7.34
C ILE A 15 13.19 -44.35 8.39
N GLU A 16 14.25 -44.22 9.19
CA GLU A 16 14.52 -42.99 9.91
C GLU A 16 14.77 -41.94 8.84
N ASN A 17 13.76 -41.11 8.64
CA ASN A 17 13.89 -39.88 7.88
C ASN A 17 14.70 -38.93 8.77
N GLU A 18 16.01 -39.16 8.87
CA GLU A 18 16.94 -38.11 9.27
C GLU A 18 16.90 -37.07 8.16
N SER A 19 15.92 -36.17 8.26
CA SER A 19 15.99 -34.89 7.57
C SER A 19 17.26 -34.24 8.07
N ASN A 20 18.31 -34.33 7.25
CA ASN A 20 19.58 -33.67 7.42
C ASN A 20 19.35 -32.15 7.28
N ASP A 21 18.65 -31.57 8.26
CA ASP A 21 18.29 -30.16 8.29
C ASP A 21 19.57 -29.37 8.60
N ARG A 22 20.38 -29.15 7.57
CA ARG A 22 21.67 -28.46 7.66
C ARG A 22 21.54 -27.06 8.26
N LEU A 23 20.36 -26.45 8.19
CA LEU A 23 20.05 -25.18 8.87
C LEU A 23 20.01 -25.34 10.38
N SER A 24 19.50 -26.46 10.90
CA SER A 24 19.50 -26.75 12.34
C SER A 24 20.91 -26.99 12.93
N MET A 25 21.93 -27.13 12.09
CA MET A 25 23.33 -27.21 12.52
C MET A 25 24.00 -25.83 12.69
N LEU A 26 23.37 -24.76 12.21
CA LEU A 26 23.88 -23.40 12.37
C LEU A 26 23.59 -22.86 13.78
N PRO A 27 24.49 -22.05 14.37
CA PRO A 27 24.19 -21.29 15.57
C PRO A 27 22.97 -20.39 15.37
N GLU A 28 22.19 -20.17 16.43
CA GLU A 28 20.98 -19.34 16.41
C GLU A 28 21.27 -17.92 15.85
N GLU A 29 22.37 -17.30 16.26
CA GLU A 29 22.77 -15.97 15.78
C GLU A 29 22.97 -15.91 14.25
N CYS A 30 23.47 -17.00 13.64
CA CYS A 30 23.62 -17.08 12.19
C CYS A 30 22.24 -17.11 11.52
N ILE A 31 21.27 -17.81 12.10
CA ILE A 31 19.91 -17.89 11.57
C ILE A 31 19.17 -16.57 11.73
N VAL A 32 19.28 -15.91 12.90
CA VAL A 32 18.74 -14.55 13.10
C VAL A 32 19.31 -13.62 12.03
N THR A 33 20.63 -13.65 11.82
CA THR A 33 21.30 -12.84 10.79
C THR A 33 20.71 -13.13 9.41
N ILE A 34 20.61 -14.40 9.02
CA ILE A 34 19.99 -14.79 7.73
C ILE A 34 18.58 -14.22 7.62
N PHE A 35 17.72 -14.40 8.63
CA PHE A 35 16.34 -13.92 8.62
C PHE A 35 16.25 -12.39 8.48
N THR A 36 17.14 -11.64 9.12
CA THR A 36 17.18 -10.17 9.01
C THR A 36 17.53 -9.65 7.60
N PHE A 37 18.09 -10.50 6.74
CA PHE A 37 18.37 -10.21 5.32
C PHE A 37 17.31 -10.79 4.36
N THR A 38 16.24 -11.39 4.89
CA THR A 38 15.11 -11.91 4.10
C THR A 38 13.86 -11.03 4.25
N SER A 39 12.75 -11.40 3.61
CA SER A 39 11.47 -10.70 3.82
C SER A 39 10.71 -11.26 5.04
N PRO A 40 9.81 -10.46 5.66
CA PRO A 40 8.86 -10.96 6.67
C PRO A 40 8.11 -12.23 6.22
N SER A 41 7.75 -12.30 4.94
CA SER A 41 7.09 -13.46 4.33
C SER A 41 7.97 -14.71 4.37
N ASP A 42 9.25 -14.56 4.03
CA ASP A 42 10.19 -15.68 4.03
C ASP A 42 10.48 -16.17 5.45
N VAL A 43 10.65 -15.26 6.41
CA VAL A 43 10.77 -15.61 7.83
C VAL A 43 9.56 -16.44 8.30
N CYS A 44 8.34 -16.03 7.93
CA CYS A 44 7.14 -16.80 8.23
C CYS A 44 7.09 -18.16 7.53
N ARG A 45 7.68 -18.31 6.34
CA ARG A 45 7.78 -19.62 5.67
C ARG A 45 8.81 -20.52 6.34
N PHE A 46 9.97 -19.98 6.73
CA PHE A 46 11.02 -20.73 7.41
C PHE A 46 10.57 -21.21 8.81
N SER A 47 9.73 -20.44 9.50
CA SER A 47 9.20 -20.82 10.82
C SER A 47 8.39 -22.13 10.80
N LEU A 48 7.86 -22.53 9.64
CA LEU A 48 7.07 -23.75 9.48
C LEU A 48 7.91 -25.01 9.29
N ILE A 49 9.23 -24.89 9.09
CA ILE A 49 10.10 -26.02 8.73
C ILE A 49 10.49 -26.84 9.96
N SER A 50 10.86 -26.18 11.05
CA SER A 50 11.28 -26.84 12.29
C SER A 50 10.98 -25.99 13.52
N LYS A 51 10.90 -26.63 14.69
CA LYS A 51 10.67 -25.92 15.96
C LYS A 51 11.76 -24.90 16.29
N PHE A 52 13.01 -25.21 15.92
CA PHE A 52 14.13 -24.30 16.15
C PHE A 52 13.97 -23.04 15.31
N LEU A 53 13.72 -23.19 14.00
CA LEU A 53 13.47 -22.07 13.10
C LEU A 53 12.24 -21.27 13.50
N HIS A 54 11.18 -21.92 14.00
CA HIS A 54 10.01 -21.25 14.54
C HIS A 54 10.36 -20.29 15.68
N LEU A 55 11.10 -20.77 16.69
CA LEU A 55 11.48 -19.96 17.85
C LEU A 55 12.38 -18.80 17.45
N THR A 56 13.34 -19.04 16.55
CA THR A 56 14.24 -17.99 16.05
C THR A 56 13.49 -16.96 15.20
N ALA A 57 12.55 -17.40 14.36
CA ALA A 57 11.72 -16.54 13.52
C ALA A 57 10.80 -15.63 14.33
N ASP A 58 10.38 -16.05 15.53
CA ASP A 58 9.52 -15.26 16.43
C ASP A 58 10.31 -14.31 17.34
N SER A 59 11.64 -14.31 17.26
CA SER A 59 12.47 -13.46 18.12
C SER A 59 12.42 -11.97 17.75
N ASP A 60 12.40 -11.10 18.76
CA ASP A 60 12.40 -9.65 18.55
C ASP A 60 13.63 -9.15 17.79
N SER A 61 14.77 -9.84 17.89
CA SER A 61 15.98 -9.52 17.10
C SER A 61 15.72 -9.54 15.59
N VAL A 62 14.84 -10.43 15.12
CA VAL A 62 14.44 -10.51 13.71
C VAL A 62 13.45 -9.38 13.38
N TRP A 63 12.37 -9.25 14.16
CA TRP A 63 11.30 -8.30 13.87
C TRP A 63 11.69 -6.83 14.06
N ALA A 64 12.68 -6.55 14.90
CA ALA A 64 13.30 -5.22 15.01
C ALA A 64 13.86 -4.71 13.68
N LYS A 65 14.25 -5.60 12.76
CA LYS A 65 14.76 -5.22 11.43
C LYS A 65 13.65 -4.83 10.45
N PHE A 66 12.45 -5.40 10.62
CA PHE A 66 11.31 -5.16 9.74
C PHE A 66 10.45 -3.98 10.15
N LEU A 67 10.60 -3.51 11.39
CA LEU A 67 9.98 -2.27 11.85
C LEU A 67 10.80 -1.05 11.40
N PRO A 68 10.15 0.03 10.94
CA PRO A 68 10.85 1.30 10.73
C PRO A 68 11.49 1.79 12.02
N SER A 69 12.68 2.40 11.95
CA SER A 69 13.41 2.86 13.15
C SER A 69 12.64 3.91 13.98
N ASP A 70 11.73 4.64 13.34
CA ASP A 70 10.88 5.68 13.94
C ASP A 70 9.46 5.21 14.26
N TYR A 71 9.17 3.90 14.25
CA TYR A 71 7.82 3.37 14.48
C TYR A 71 7.20 3.83 15.80
N LEU A 72 8.00 3.94 16.88
CA LEU A 72 7.53 4.45 18.19
C LEU A 72 7.08 5.90 18.11
N SER A 73 7.82 6.73 17.36
CA SER A 73 7.48 8.14 17.13
C SER A 73 6.21 8.28 16.32
N ILE A 74 5.95 7.35 15.39
CA ILE A 74 4.71 7.32 14.59
C ILE A 74 3.53 6.87 15.47
N ILE A 75 3.71 5.80 16.26
CA ILE A 75 2.72 5.32 17.23
C ILE A 75 2.30 6.43 18.21
N ALA A 76 3.26 7.22 18.68
CA ALA A 76 2.98 8.34 19.59
C ALA A 76 2.11 9.45 18.98
N LYS A 77 2.01 9.52 17.65
CA LYS A 77 1.13 10.45 16.92
C LYS A 77 -0.26 9.88 16.64
N SER A 78 -0.51 8.62 16.98
CA SER A 78 -1.80 8.00 16.73
C SER A 78 -2.90 8.64 17.58
N GLU A 79 -4.05 8.90 16.96
CA GLU A 79 -5.23 9.40 17.66
C GLU A 79 -5.93 8.32 18.48
N THR A 80 -5.75 7.06 18.09
CA THR A 80 -6.38 5.91 18.74
C THR A 80 -5.41 5.24 19.70
N PRO A 81 -5.85 4.83 20.91
CA PRO A 81 -5.02 4.07 21.83
C PRO A 81 -4.49 2.80 21.17
N ILE A 82 -3.17 2.65 21.18
CA ILE A 82 -2.50 1.44 20.67
C ILE A 82 -2.36 0.43 21.82
N PRO A 83 -2.65 -0.87 21.59
CA PRO A 83 -2.45 -1.91 22.59
C PRO A 83 -0.99 -2.02 23.04
N ASN A 84 -0.78 -2.52 24.26
CA ASN A 84 0.56 -2.93 24.69
C ASN A 84 0.87 -4.32 24.12
N PHE A 85 1.94 -4.41 23.34
CA PHE A 85 2.40 -5.66 22.74
C PHE A 85 3.52 -6.30 23.54
N GLN A 86 3.57 -7.64 23.55
CA GLN A 86 4.61 -8.42 24.23
C GLN A 86 5.78 -8.79 23.30
N SER A 87 5.61 -8.63 21.98
CA SER A 87 6.64 -8.90 20.97
C SER A 87 6.61 -7.85 19.86
N LEU A 88 7.75 -7.62 19.20
CA LEU A 88 7.85 -6.76 18.03
C LEU A 88 7.14 -7.35 16.81
N LYS A 89 6.96 -8.67 16.77
CA LYS A 89 6.13 -9.34 15.77
C LYS A 89 4.68 -8.89 15.88
N ASP A 90 4.13 -8.84 17.09
CA ASP A 90 2.75 -8.40 17.30
C ASP A 90 2.57 -6.92 16.94
N VAL A 91 3.56 -6.07 17.26
CA VAL A 91 3.60 -4.67 16.79
C VAL A 91 3.55 -4.61 15.27
N TYR A 92 4.40 -5.39 14.59
CA TYR A 92 4.46 -5.43 13.14
C TYR A 92 3.11 -5.83 12.53
N VAL A 93 2.54 -6.94 12.98
CA VAL A 93 1.23 -7.44 12.51
C VAL A 93 0.14 -6.39 12.74
N TYR A 94 0.13 -5.75 13.91
CA TYR A 94 -0.83 -4.70 14.20
C TYR A 94 -0.70 -3.51 13.24
N LEU A 95 0.52 -3.02 12.97
CA LEU A 95 0.74 -1.91 12.05
C LEU A 95 0.43 -2.26 10.58
N VAL A 96 0.42 -3.55 10.21
CA VAL A 96 -0.04 -4.03 8.90
C VAL A 96 -1.57 -4.01 8.82
N ASP A 97 -2.24 -4.58 9.83
CA ASP A 97 -3.68 -4.84 9.78
C ASP A 97 -4.54 -3.66 10.25
N HIS A 98 -3.96 -2.73 11.01
CA HIS A 98 -4.67 -1.58 11.59
C HIS A 98 -3.99 -0.25 11.21
N PRO A 99 -4.40 0.38 10.09
CA PRO A 99 -3.92 1.70 9.73
C PRO A 99 -4.18 2.73 10.83
N LEU A 100 -3.12 3.41 11.26
CA LEU A 100 -3.16 4.42 12.33
C LEU A 100 -3.53 5.77 11.75
N LEU A 101 -4.60 6.38 12.26
CA LEU A 101 -4.87 7.79 12.01
C LEU A 101 -3.87 8.65 12.78
N ILE A 102 -3.22 9.56 12.07
CA ILE A 102 -2.21 10.51 12.56
C ILE A 102 -2.48 11.91 11.98
N ASP A 103 -1.74 12.90 12.46
CA ASP A 103 -1.84 14.30 12.00
C ASP A 103 -3.27 14.86 12.05
N GLU A 104 -3.91 14.74 13.23
CA GLU A 104 -5.30 15.18 13.46
C GLU A 104 -6.30 14.41 12.58
N GLY A 105 -6.02 13.13 12.34
CA GLY A 105 -6.87 12.24 11.57
C GLY A 105 -6.87 12.54 10.08
N ARG A 106 -5.92 13.36 9.59
CA ARG A 106 -5.82 13.72 8.16
C ARG A 106 -4.95 12.77 7.35
N LYS A 107 -4.09 12.00 8.01
CA LYS A 107 -3.29 10.96 7.36
C LYS A 107 -3.50 9.61 8.04
N SER A 108 -3.30 8.53 7.29
CA SER A 108 -3.20 7.19 7.87
C SER A 108 -1.84 6.56 7.58
N PHE A 109 -1.28 5.85 8.55
CA PHE A 109 -0.03 5.11 8.45
C PHE A 109 -0.25 3.61 8.60
N SER A 110 0.41 2.80 7.80
CA SER A 110 0.50 1.35 7.98
C SER A 110 1.83 0.80 7.45
N LEU A 111 2.09 -0.48 7.68
CA LEU A 111 3.20 -1.19 7.03
C LEU A 111 2.70 -2.02 5.85
N ASP A 112 3.48 -2.05 4.78
CA ASP A 112 3.31 -3.06 3.76
C ASP A 112 3.63 -4.45 4.35
N LYS A 113 2.67 -5.36 4.21
CA LYS A 113 2.71 -6.72 4.77
C LYS A 113 3.93 -7.53 4.32
N TRP A 114 4.41 -7.31 3.10
CA TRP A 114 5.40 -8.17 2.47
C TRP A 114 6.82 -7.64 2.66
N THR A 115 6.97 -6.33 2.77
CA THR A 115 8.27 -5.66 2.81
C THR A 115 8.56 -4.97 4.15
N GLY A 116 7.54 -4.71 4.97
CA GLY A 116 7.67 -3.90 6.20
C GLY A 116 7.94 -2.42 5.93
N LYS A 117 7.83 -1.98 4.68
CA LYS A 117 8.04 -0.60 4.30
C LYS A 117 6.80 0.22 4.64
N LYS A 118 7.02 1.47 5.03
CA LYS A 118 5.97 2.43 5.40
C LYS A 118 5.00 2.66 4.24
N CYS A 119 3.71 2.61 4.52
CA CYS A 119 2.62 3.07 3.66
C CYS A 119 1.99 4.32 4.29
N TYR A 120 1.64 5.29 3.46
CA TYR A 120 0.92 6.49 3.90
C TYR A 120 -0.33 6.70 3.06
N PHE A 121 -1.36 7.23 3.69
CA PHE A 121 -2.56 7.69 3.01
C PHE A 121 -2.79 9.15 3.43
N LEU A 122 -2.84 10.06 2.47
CA LEU A 122 -3.20 11.45 2.66
C LEU A 122 -4.71 11.55 2.44
N GLY A 123 -5.49 11.73 3.50
CA GLY A 123 -6.94 11.89 3.40
C GLY A 123 -7.29 13.22 2.73
N ALA A 124 -8.51 13.37 2.23
CA ALA A 124 -8.94 14.55 1.48
C ALA A 124 -8.74 15.88 2.24
N ARG A 125 -8.80 15.85 3.58
CA ARG A 125 -8.52 17.00 4.46
C ARG A 125 -7.03 17.42 4.51
N ASP A 126 -6.13 16.58 4.00
CA ASP A 126 -4.71 16.87 3.86
C ASP A 126 -4.35 17.35 2.44
N LEU A 127 -5.32 17.39 1.52
CA LEU A 127 -5.11 17.76 0.12
C LEU A 127 -5.46 19.23 -0.14
N ILE A 128 -4.82 19.79 -1.16
CA ILE A 128 -5.21 21.05 -1.76
C ILE A 128 -6.21 20.74 -2.86
N ILE A 129 -7.47 21.10 -2.62
CA ILE A 129 -8.57 20.91 -3.58
C ILE A 129 -8.98 22.29 -4.09
N SER A 130 -8.90 22.50 -5.41
CA SER A 130 -9.35 23.74 -6.03
C SER A 130 -10.81 24.02 -5.68
N TRP A 131 -11.12 25.23 -5.22
CA TRP A 131 -12.46 25.62 -4.77
C TRP A 131 -13.00 24.77 -3.60
N GLY A 132 -12.13 24.18 -2.78
CA GLY A 132 -12.52 23.33 -1.64
C GLY A 132 -13.14 24.07 -0.44
N ASP A 133 -12.91 25.38 -0.31
CA ASP A 133 -13.44 26.18 0.82
C ASP A 133 -14.90 26.63 0.65
N PRO A 134 -15.35 27.06 -0.55
CA PRO A 134 -16.78 27.28 -0.77
C PRO A 134 -17.55 25.95 -0.77
N LEU A 135 -18.45 25.79 0.21
CA LEU A 135 -19.33 24.62 0.36
C LEU A 135 -20.27 24.36 -0.83
N GLU A 136 -20.33 25.28 -1.79
CA GLU A 136 -21.14 25.18 -3.01
C GLU A 136 -20.56 24.22 -4.04
N HIS A 137 -19.25 23.98 -4.00
CA HIS A 137 -18.54 23.15 -4.97
C HIS A 137 -18.11 21.81 -4.41
N TRP A 138 -17.65 21.81 -3.16
CA TRP A 138 -17.25 20.61 -2.44
C TRP A 138 -17.98 20.52 -1.10
N LYS A 139 -18.48 19.33 -0.78
CA LYS A 139 -18.99 19.02 0.55
C LYS A 139 -18.07 18.04 1.25
N TRP A 140 -17.89 18.28 2.54
CA TRP A 140 -17.25 17.35 3.44
C TRP A 140 -18.34 16.42 3.99
N ILE A 141 -18.24 15.13 3.66
CA ILE A 141 -19.24 14.13 4.01
C ILE A 141 -18.60 12.98 4.78
N SER A 142 -19.38 12.30 5.59
CA SER A 142 -18.96 11.05 6.23
C SER A 142 -19.43 9.87 5.38
N VAL A 143 -18.51 8.95 5.09
CA VAL A 143 -18.78 7.73 4.31
C VAL A 143 -18.39 6.54 5.17
N PRO A 144 -19.32 5.61 5.49
CA PRO A 144 -19.06 4.50 6.43
C PRO A 144 -17.88 3.60 6.04
N GLU A 145 -17.60 3.46 4.75
CA GLU A 145 -16.48 2.65 4.25
C GLU A 145 -15.16 3.41 4.20
N SER A 146 -15.12 4.70 4.58
CA SER A 146 -13.87 5.46 4.64
C SER A 146 -13.16 5.20 5.97
N ARG A 147 -11.82 5.21 5.92
CA ARG A 147 -10.99 5.25 7.15
C ARG A 147 -10.94 6.63 7.78
N PHE A 148 -11.34 7.68 7.06
CA PHE A 148 -11.30 9.07 7.53
C PHE A 148 -12.68 9.53 8.00
N PRO A 149 -12.76 10.42 9.00
CA PRO A 149 -14.05 10.96 9.47
C PRO A 149 -14.84 11.69 8.37
N GLU A 150 -14.11 12.38 7.48
CA GLU A 150 -14.67 13.15 6.38
C GLU A 150 -13.88 12.92 5.08
N VAL A 151 -14.60 12.88 3.97
CA VAL A 151 -14.09 12.82 2.60
C VAL A 151 -14.68 13.96 1.77
N ALA A 152 -14.05 14.30 0.65
CA ALA A 152 -14.49 15.40 -0.20
C ALA A 152 -15.42 14.90 -1.30
N LYS A 153 -16.66 15.40 -1.34
CA LYS A 153 -17.62 15.15 -2.43
C LYS A 153 -17.73 16.38 -3.33
N LEU A 154 -17.49 16.21 -4.62
CA LEU A 154 -17.73 17.21 -5.64
C LEU A 154 -19.23 17.33 -5.89
N GLU A 155 -19.80 18.50 -5.62
CA GLU A 155 -21.18 18.82 -5.94
C GLU A 155 -21.31 19.26 -7.39
N LEU A 156 -20.61 20.34 -7.77
CA LEU A 156 -20.66 20.89 -9.11
C LEU A 156 -19.45 21.78 -9.41
N LEU A 157 -18.63 21.39 -10.38
CA LEU A 157 -17.58 22.25 -10.99
C LEU A 157 -17.43 22.00 -12.49
N TRP A 158 -16.92 23.00 -13.21
CA TRP A 158 -16.54 22.86 -14.62
C TRP A 158 -15.11 22.35 -14.80
N TRP A 159 -14.27 22.57 -13.80
CA TRP A 159 -12.88 22.18 -13.73
C TRP A 159 -12.48 22.00 -12.27
N PHE A 160 -11.60 21.04 -11.99
CA PHE A 160 -11.01 20.85 -10.67
C PHE A 160 -9.55 20.41 -10.78
N GLN A 161 -8.81 20.69 -9.72
CA GLN A 161 -7.47 20.18 -9.46
C GLN A 161 -7.38 19.72 -8.02
N ILE A 162 -6.78 18.55 -7.80
CA ILE A 162 -6.50 18.00 -6.47
C ILE A 162 -5.02 17.71 -6.41
N LEU A 163 -4.38 18.23 -5.38
CA LEU A 163 -2.94 18.17 -5.18
C LEU A 163 -2.64 17.67 -3.77
N GLY A 164 -1.69 16.75 -3.68
CA GLY A 164 -1.18 16.23 -2.42
C GLY A 164 0.35 16.32 -2.40
N THR A 165 0.94 16.54 -1.23
CA THR A 165 2.39 16.57 -1.10
C THR A 165 2.86 15.67 0.03
N ILE A 166 4.02 15.04 -0.15
CA ILE A 166 4.67 14.26 0.91
C ILE A 166 6.18 14.43 0.83
N ARG A 167 6.84 14.53 1.99
CA ARG A 167 8.30 14.53 2.06
C ARG A 167 8.84 13.12 1.93
N ALA A 168 9.88 12.91 1.13
CA ALA A 168 10.53 11.61 1.00
C ALA A 168 11.03 11.07 2.34
N GLY A 169 11.55 11.93 3.22
CA GLY A 169 12.07 11.54 4.53
C GLY A 169 11.06 10.94 5.51
N VAL A 170 9.74 11.08 5.28
CA VAL A 170 8.75 10.35 6.11
C VAL A 170 8.50 8.92 5.63
N LEU A 171 8.87 8.61 4.38
CA LEU A 171 8.76 7.30 3.75
C LEU A 171 9.97 6.41 4.12
N SER A 172 9.99 5.17 3.61
CA SER A 172 11.14 4.29 3.79
C SER A 172 12.22 4.66 2.77
N PRO A 173 13.49 4.87 3.17
CA PRO A 173 14.54 5.28 2.24
C PRO A 173 14.86 4.19 1.21
N LEU A 174 15.46 4.59 0.08
CA LEU A 174 15.88 3.71 -1.02
C LEU A 174 14.78 2.73 -1.46
N THR A 175 13.54 3.22 -1.54
CA THR A 175 12.37 2.42 -1.87
C THR A 175 11.63 3.08 -3.02
N SER A 176 11.22 2.27 -4.00
CA SER A 176 10.29 2.73 -5.03
C SER A 176 8.87 2.69 -4.50
N TYR A 177 8.11 3.74 -4.77
CA TYR A 177 6.74 3.90 -4.34
C TYR A 177 5.83 4.13 -5.55
N THR A 178 4.58 3.70 -5.41
CA THR A 178 3.49 4.02 -6.33
C THR A 178 2.42 4.80 -5.57
N ALA A 179 1.96 5.89 -6.17
CA ALA A 179 0.86 6.71 -5.66
C ALA A 179 -0.45 6.39 -6.38
N TYR A 180 -1.55 6.36 -5.62
CA TYR A 180 -2.88 6.04 -6.11
C TYR A 180 -3.88 7.11 -5.64
N LEU A 181 -4.78 7.54 -6.52
CA LEU A 181 -6.01 8.22 -6.12
C LEU A 181 -7.03 7.19 -5.63
N VAL A 182 -7.69 7.50 -4.51
CA VAL A 182 -8.75 6.70 -3.91
C VAL A 182 -10.06 7.46 -3.94
N TYR A 183 -11.05 6.95 -4.66
CA TYR A 183 -12.28 7.67 -4.91
C TYR A 183 -13.48 6.76 -5.18
N LYS A 184 -14.68 7.33 -5.11
CA LYS A 184 -15.96 6.74 -5.52
C LYS A 184 -16.63 7.67 -6.53
N LEU A 185 -17.49 7.10 -7.35
CA LEU A 185 -18.49 7.84 -8.13
C LEU A 185 -19.86 7.52 -7.56
N GLU A 186 -20.69 8.53 -7.36
CA GLU A 186 -22.05 8.36 -6.84
C GLU A 186 -22.98 7.73 -7.90
N ASP A 187 -23.51 6.54 -7.63
CA ASP A 187 -24.27 5.69 -8.58
C ASP A 187 -25.34 6.43 -9.42
N TYR A 188 -26.01 7.43 -8.84
CA TYR A 188 -27.14 8.14 -9.49
C TYR A 188 -26.87 9.60 -9.84
N TYR A 189 -25.76 10.15 -9.39
CA TYR A 189 -25.47 11.59 -9.45
C TYR A 189 -24.05 11.89 -9.90
N SER A 190 -23.27 10.89 -10.29
CA SER A 190 -22.02 11.10 -11.01
C SER A 190 -22.30 11.50 -12.45
N TYR A 191 -21.75 12.63 -12.90
CA TYR A 191 -21.85 13.07 -14.28
C TYR A 191 -20.58 13.82 -14.72
N GLY A 192 -20.33 13.81 -16.03
CA GLY A 192 -19.20 14.52 -16.63
C GLY A 192 -17.87 13.74 -16.60
N PHE A 193 -17.90 12.43 -16.33
CA PHE A 193 -16.72 11.56 -16.27
C PHE A 193 -16.65 10.46 -17.34
N ASP A 194 -17.73 10.20 -18.08
CA ASP A 194 -17.87 9.00 -18.93
C ASP A 194 -16.92 8.96 -20.15
N ASP A 195 -16.54 10.10 -20.71
CA ASP A 195 -15.63 10.18 -21.88
C ASP A 195 -14.42 11.10 -21.64
N ARG A 196 -14.18 11.50 -20.38
CA ARG A 196 -13.22 12.57 -20.06
C ARG A 196 -11.94 12.05 -19.46
N LYS A 197 -10.85 12.61 -19.98
CA LYS A 197 -9.52 12.38 -19.44
C LYS A 197 -9.21 13.41 -18.37
N VAL A 198 -8.68 12.91 -17.27
CA VAL A 198 -7.96 13.69 -16.29
C VAL A 198 -6.47 13.57 -16.59
N GLU A 199 -5.76 14.66 -16.40
CA GLU A 199 -4.31 14.71 -16.30
C GLU A 199 -3.91 14.22 -14.92
N ILE A 200 -2.91 13.34 -14.86
CA ILE A 200 -2.34 12.84 -13.62
C ILE A 200 -0.83 12.93 -13.66
N SER A 201 -0.20 13.28 -12.55
CA SER A 201 1.25 13.32 -12.46
C SER A 201 1.77 13.04 -11.04
N VAL A 202 3.04 12.63 -10.99
CA VAL A 202 3.83 12.48 -9.77
C VAL A 202 5.18 13.13 -10.03
N GLU A 203 5.53 14.14 -9.23
CA GLU A 203 6.64 15.03 -9.54
C GLU A 203 7.44 15.40 -8.29
N PHE A 204 8.75 15.64 -8.47
CA PHE A 204 9.58 16.23 -7.44
C PHE A 204 9.47 17.74 -7.52
N ILE A 205 9.06 18.39 -6.42
CA ILE A 205 8.92 19.86 -6.40
C ILE A 205 10.28 20.51 -6.68
N GLY A 206 10.35 21.29 -7.75
CA GLY A 206 11.56 21.97 -8.22
C GLY A 206 12.27 21.27 -9.38
N ASP A 207 11.87 20.04 -9.72
CA ASP A 207 12.21 19.40 -10.98
C ASP A 207 11.24 19.86 -12.08
N LYS A 208 11.71 19.91 -13.34
CA LYS A 208 10.91 20.31 -14.51
C LYS A 208 10.50 19.13 -15.38
N SER A 209 10.91 17.90 -15.07
CA SER A 209 10.44 16.71 -15.77
C SER A 209 9.15 16.15 -15.16
N ALA A 210 8.02 16.78 -15.51
CA ALA A 210 6.71 16.28 -15.21
C ALA A 210 6.40 15.01 -16.01
N ASN A 211 6.14 13.87 -15.35
CA ASN A 211 5.65 12.66 -16.01
C ASN A 211 4.11 12.70 -16.07
N VAL A 212 3.60 13.57 -16.93
CA VAL A 212 2.17 13.76 -17.17
C VAL A 212 1.61 12.57 -17.93
N ARG A 213 0.57 11.95 -17.36
CA ARG A 213 -0.23 10.88 -17.99
C ARG A 213 -1.70 11.29 -18.02
N PHE A 214 -2.50 10.57 -18.81
CA PHE A 214 -3.94 10.78 -18.89
C PHE A 214 -4.70 9.51 -18.53
N ALA A 215 -5.75 9.65 -17.73
CA ALA A 215 -6.60 8.54 -17.29
C ALA A 215 -8.09 8.89 -17.36
N SER A 216 -8.96 7.88 -17.32
CA SER A 216 -10.41 8.05 -17.13
C SER A 216 -10.76 7.75 -15.67
N LEU A 217 -11.70 8.50 -15.11
CA LEU A 217 -12.27 8.21 -13.79
C LEU A 217 -13.49 7.27 -13.86
N ASN A 218 -14.12 7.10 -15.04
CA ASN A 218 -15.21 6.14 -15.16
C ASN A 218 -14.64 4.76 -15.56
N PRO A 219 -14.85 3.70 -14.73
CA PRO A 219 -14.40 2.34 -15.03
C PRO A 219 -15.18 1.65 -16.17
N ASP A 220 -16.44 2.02 -16.42
CA ASP A 220 -17.32 1.41 -17.44
C ASP A 220 -17.04 1.92 -18.85
N HIS A 221 -16.33 3.05 -18.94
CA HIS A 221 -15.82 3.62 -20.17
C HIS A 221 -14.29 3.69 -20.14
N PRO A 222 -13.60 2.53 -20.10
CA PRO A 222 -12.18 2.52 -20.36
C PRO A 222 -12.02 3.04 -21.79
N SER A 223 -11.26 4.13 -21.97
CA SER A 223 -11.11 4.77 -23.28
C SER A 223 -10.84 3.70 -24.35
N ASN A 224 -11.70 3.60 -25.37
CA ASN A 224 -11.71 2.58 -26.46
C ASN A 224 -10.47 2.63 -27.37
N MET A 225 -9.27 2.72 -26.82
CA MET A 225 -8.01 2.61 -27.53
C MET A 225 -7.13 1.62 -26.79
N GLU A 226 -6.97 0.45 -27.40
CA GLU A 226 -5.93 -0.56 -27.16
C GLU A 226 -4.53 0.06 -27.25
N LEU A 227 -4.13 0.79 -26.22
CA LEU A 227 -2.74 1.21 -25.98
C LEU A 227 -2.38 0.73 -24.58
N ASP A 228 -1.49 -0.26 -24.55
CA ASP A 228 -1.16 -1.22 -23.51
C ASP A 228 -0.71 -0.67 -22.14
N HIS A 229 -0.81 0.65 -21.90
CA HIS A 229 -0.15 1.31 -20.75
C HIS A 229 -0.94 2.46 -20.10
N LYS A 230 -2.25 2.61 -20.35
CA LYS A 230 -3.03 3.64 -19.64
C LYS A 230 -3.47 3.16 -18.25
N PRO A 231 -3.35 3.99 -17.20
CA PRO A 231 -3.91 3.68 -15.89
C PRO A 231 -5.43 3.54 -15.97
N VAL A 232 -5.94 2.39 -15.53
CA VAL A 232 -7.38 2.11 -15.45
C VAL A 232 -7.77 2.02 -13.98
N PRO A 233 -8.88 2.65 -13.55
CA PRO A 233 -9.41 2.48 -12.21
C PRO A 233 -9.68 1.01 -11.88
N LYS A 234 -9.23 0.55 -10.71
CA LYS A 234 -9.52 -0.79 -10.21
C LYS A 234 -10.44 -0.70 -9.01
N LEU A 235 -11.47 -1.55 -8.97
CA LEU A 235 -12.33 -1.65 -7.80
C LEU A 235 -11.56 -2.30 -6.64
N ARG A 236 -11.66 -1.70 -5.44
CA ARG A 236 -11.12 -2.22 -4.19
C ARG A 236 -12.25 -2.47 -3.17
N ASP A 237 -11.87 -2.94 -1.99
CA ASP A 237 -12.79 -3.19 -0.89
C ASP A 237 -13.60 -1.94 -0.50
N GLY A 238 -14.81 -2.15 0.02
CA GLY A 238 -15.71 -1.06 0.42
C GLY A 238 -16.29 -0.25 -0.75
N GLY A 239 -16.14 -0.74 -1.99
CA GLY A 239 -16.69 -0.11 -3.20
C GLY A 239 -15.91 1.13 -3.67
N TRP A 240 -14.68 1.33 -3.17
CA TRP A 240 -13.80 2.39 -3.65
C TRP A 240 -13.12 1.97 -4.97
N PHE A 241 -12.67 2.94 -5.74
CA PHE A 241 -11.77 2.76 -6.87
C PHE A 241 -10.35 3.19 -6.49
N GLU A 242 -9.37 2.58 -7.13
CA GLU A 242 -7.97 3.01 -7.13
C GLU A 242 -7.50 3.34 -8.53
N LEU A 243 -6.93 4.53 -8.72
CA LEU A 243 -6.31 4.94 -9.98
C LEU A 243 -4.83 5.23 -9.72
N GLU A 244 -3.95 4.51 -10.40
CA GLU A 244 -2.50 4.72 -10.31
C GLU A 244 -2.10 6.08 -10.93
N LEU A 245 -1.43 6.92 -10.15
CA LEU A 245 -0.95 8.24 -10.57
C LEU A 245 0.45 8.16 -11.17
N GLY A 246 1.35 7.40 -10.54
CA GLY A 246 2.73 7.26 -10.98
C GLY A 246 3.63 6.67 -9.90
N ASN A 247 4.89 6.48 -10.28
CA ASN A 247 5.92 5.90 -9.42
C ASN A 247 7.05 6.91 -9.18
N PHE A 248 7.69 6.82 -8.02
CA PHE A 248 8.85 7.63 -7.64
C PHE A 248 9.78 6.84 -6.71
N SER A 249 11.05 7.26 -6.57
CA SER A 249 12.01 6.66 -5.64
C SER A 249 12.38 7.63 -4.51
N THR A 250 12.65 7.11 -3.33
CA THR A 250 13.03 7.90 -2.14
C THR A 250 14.54 7.84 -1.91
N GLU A 251 15.31 8.41 -2.84
CA GLU A 251 16.78 8.42 -2.77
C GLU A 251 17.34 9.54 -1.90
N ASN A 252 16.65 10.68 -1.87
CA ASN A 252 16.99 11.83 -1.05
C ASN A 252 15.84 12.17 -0.10
N GLU A 253 16.12 12.27 1.19
CA GLU A 253 15.11 12.51 2.23
C GLU A 253 14.52 13.93 2.21
N ASP A 254 15.27 14.89 1.65
CA ASP A 254 14.87 16.29 1.54
C ASP A 254 13.89 16.54 0.38
N ASP A 255 13.70 15.56 -0.50
CA ASP A 255 12.80 15.67 -1.63
C ASP A 255 11.34 15.83 -1.16
N CYS A 256 10.59 16.65 -1.88
CA CYS A 256 9.16 16.80 -1.71
C CYS A 256 8.47 16.33 -2.98
N ILE A 257 7.60 15.33 -2.83
CA ILE A 257 6.86 14.73 -3.93
C ILE A 257 5.47 15.35 -3.96
N GLU A 258 5.04 15.76 -5.13
CA GLU A 258 3.71 16.25 -5.43
C GLU A 258 2.94 15.23 -6.28
N PHE A 259 1.68 15.02 -5.93
CA PHE A 259 0.73 14.19 -6.65
C PHE A 259 -0.39 15.08 -7.16
N THR A 260 -0.66 15.04 -8.46
CA THR A 260 -1.68 15.89 -9.06
C THR A 260 -2.66 15.06 -9.86
N ILE A 261 -3.93 15.37 -9.69
CA ILE A 261 -4.98 15.04 -10.65
C ILE A 261 -5.69 16.33 -11.03
N GLU A 262 -5.76 16.58 -12.33
CA GLU A 262 -6.36 17.77 -12.90
C GLU A 262 -7.31 17.40 -14.03
N ASP A 263 -8.44 18.08 -14.08
CA ASP A 263 -9.37 17.94 -15.18
C ASP A 263 -8.85 18.65 -16.45
N VAL A 264 -8.84 17.97 -17.59
CA VAL A 264 -8.34 18.55 -18.85
C VAL A 264 -9.43 19.42 -19.48
N ILE A 265 -9.22 20.74 -19.56
CA ILE A 265 -10.20 21.67 -20.14
C ILE A 265 -10.14 21.64 -21.68
N PRO A 266 -11.29 21.55 -22.35
CA PRO A 266 -11.64 22.69 -23.22
C PRO A 266 -13.07 23.25 -23.05
N ASP A 267 -14.00 22.59 -22.33
CA ASP A 267 -15.44 22.89 -22.47
C ASP A 267 -16.23 22.97 -21.13
N PHE A 268 -17.13 23.97 -21.03
CA PHE A 268 -18.03 24.35 -19.92
C PHE A 268 -19.06 23.30 -19.45
N HIS A 269 -18.71 22.02 -19.39
CA HIS A 269 -19.59 20.99 -18.83
C HIS A 269 -19.34 20.80 -17.34
N ALA A 270 -20.41 20.91 -16.58
CA ALA A 270 -20.41 20.64 -15.15
C ALA A 270 -20.11 19.16 -14.87
N LYS A 271 -19.46 18.92 -13.74
CA LYS A 271 -19.12 17.61 -13.18
C LYS A 271 -19.57 17.58 -11.74
N GLY A 272 -20.03 16.42 -11.28
CA GLY A 272 -20.51 16.22 -9.92
C GLY A 272 -20.52 14.76 -9.57
N GLY A 273 -20.62 14.45 -8.27
CA GLY A 273 -20.70 13.08 -7.74
C GLY A 273 -19.36 12.35 -7.59
N LEU A 274 -18.22 13.01 -7.78
CA LEU A 274 -16.90 12.47 -7.43
C LEU A 274 -16.69 12.56 -5.91
N ILE A 275 -16.40 11.44 -5.26
CA ILE A 275 -16.10 11.37 -3.82
C ILE A 275 -14.65 10.94 -3.65
N VAL A 276 -13.83 11.80 -3.09
CA VAL A 276 -12.37 11.60 -2.93
C VAL A 276 -12.08 11.24 -1.49
N GLU A 277 -11.55 10.03 -1.26
CA GLU A 277 -10.99 9.67 0.03
C GLU A 277 -9.59 10.29 0.20
N GLY A 278 -8.77 10.22 -0.85
CA GLY A 278 -7.48 10.90 -0.91
C GLY A 278 -6.42 10.17 -1.75
N PHE A 279 -5.14 10.32 -1.37
CA PHE A 279 -4.02 9.67 -2.04
C PHE A 279 -3.37 8.60 -1.17
N GLU A 280 -3.14 7.42 -1.73
CA GLU A 280 -2.47 6.31 -1.07
C GLU A 280 -1.09 6.05 -1.70
N ILE A 281 -0.06 5.97 -0.86
CA ILE A 281 1.34 5.81 -1.22
C ILE A 281 1.82 4.47 -0.66
N ARG A 282 2.12 3.53 -1.55
CA ARG A 282 2.56 2.17 -1.19
C ARG A 282 3.86 1.81 -1.89
N PRO A 283 4.74 1.01 -1.24
CA PRO A 283 5.94 0.48 -1.88
C PRO A 283 5.58 -0.28 -3.15
N THR A 284 6.30 -0.02 -4.24
CA THR A 284 6.17 -0.78 -5.47
C THR A 284 6.77 -2.16 -5.25
N MET A 285 5.96 -3.22 -5.42
CA MET A 285 6.50 -4.58 -5.39
C MET A 285 7.51 -4.74 -6.52
N PRO A 286 8.72 -5.25 -6.26
CA PRO A 286 9.65 -5.54 -7.33
C PRO A 286 9.00 -6.60 -8.24
N THR A 287 8.76 -6.23 -9.50
CA THR A 287 8.41 -7.20 -10.52
C THR A 287 9.58 -8.15 -10.63
N ILE A 288 9.42 -9.39 -10.18
CA ILE A 288 10.41 -10.43 -10.40
C ILE A 288 10.43 -10.67 -11.90
N ALA A 289 11.44 -10.13 -12.57
CA ALA A 289 11.73 -10.34 -13.98
C ALA A 289 12.30 -11.75 -14.22
#